data_AF-A0A5B7GG01-F1
#
_entry.id   AF-A0A5B7GG01-F1
#
_cell.length_a   1.000
_cell.length_b   1.000
_cell.length_c   1.000
_cell.angle_alpha   90.00
_cell.angle_beta   90.00
_cell.angle_gamma   90.00
#
_symmetry.space_group_name_H-M   'P 1'
#
loop_
_entity.id
_entity.type
_entity.pdbx_description
1 polymer ?
#
loop_
_entity_poly.entity_id
_entity_poly.type
_entity_poly.pdbx_seq_one_letter_code
_entity_poly.pdbx_strand_id
1 'polypeptide(L)' 'MEHLQDRVVDVKSVKELCKSWYPDEFNSAPISNESNTQVIERVRENIEELKYYKATLCNAVNTFLDPLGNTVC' A
#
# COMPACT_ATOMS: atom_id res chain seq x y z
N MET A 1 -8.11 26.08 13.19
CA MET A 1 -6.75 25.53 13.08
C MET A 1 -6.93 24.04 12.89
N GLU A 2 -6.85 23.57 11.64
CA GLU A 2 -6.99 22.15 11.36
C GLU A 2 -5.69 21.48 11.79
N HIS A 3 -5.75 20.65 12.83
CA HIS A 3 -4.60 19.93 13.33
C HIS A 3 -4.20 18.92 12.26
N LEU A 4 -2.97 19.03 11.76
CA LEU A 4 -2.38 18.04 10.87
C LEU A 4 -2.58 16.67 11.52
N GLN A 5 -3.21 15.72 10.82
CA GLN A 5 -3.46 14.41 11.41
C GLN A 5 -2.11 13.78 11.81
N ASP A 6 -1.94 13.41 13.08
CA ASP A 6 -0.67 12.91 13.64
C ASP A 6 -0.23 11.54 13.06
N ARG A 7 -1.00 10.99 12.13
CA ARG A 7 -0.75 9.67 11.54
C ARG A 7 0.02 9.83 10.24
N VAL A 8 1.30 9.48 10.30
CA VAL A 8 2.17 9.36 9.13
C VAL A 8 2.11 7.93 8.63
N VAL A 9 1.99 7.77 7.31
CA VAL A 9 2.08 6.46 6.65
C VAL A 9 3.44 6.34 5.99
N ASP A 10 4.27 5.44 6.51
CA ASP A 10 5.60 5.15 5.97
C ASP A 10 5.54 3.99 4.97
N VAL A 11 5.79 4.28 3.69
CA VAL A 11 5.72 3.29 2.61
C VAL A 11 6.80 2.22 2.76
N LYS A 12 7.98 2.56 3.32
CA LYS A 12 9.05 1.57 3.54
C LYS A 12 8.65 0.51 4.55
N SER A 13 7.92 0.88 5.59
CA SER A 13 7.37 -0.04 6.58
C SER A 13 6.42 -1.04 5.91
N VAL A 14 5.60 -0.57 4.97
CA VAL A 14 4.74 -1.45 4.16
C VAL A 14 5.58 -2.38 3.29
N LYS A 15 6.64 -1.90 2.64
CA LYS A 15 7.56 -2.74 1.84
C LYS A 15 8.17 -3.88 2.65
N GLU A 16 8.70 -3.58 3.84
CA GLU A 16 9.33 -4.58 4.68
C GLU A 16 8.33 -5.64 5.17
N LEU A 17 7.10 -5.22 5.49
CA LEU A 17 6.02 -6.16 5.80
C LEU A 17 5.66 -7.03 4.59
N CYS A 18 5.52 -6.44 3.41
CA CYS A 18 5.23 -7.19 2.17
C CYS A 18 6.34 -8.19 1.86
N LYS A 19 7.61 -7.80 2.01
CA LYS A 19 8.75 -8.69 1.81
C LYS A 19 8.73 -9.90 2.76
N SER A 20 8.28 -9.71 4.00
CA SER A 20 8.22 -10.78 5.00
C SER A 20 6.99 -11.67 4.87
N TRP A 21 5.84 -11.13 4.47
CA TRP A 21 4.55 -11.83 4.49
C TRP A 21 4.09 -12.30 3.11
N TYR A 22 4.49 -11.59 2.06
CA TYR A 22 4.02 -11.73 0.68
C TYR A 22 5.20 -11.59 -0.31
N PRO A 23 6.19 -12.51 -0.26
CA PRO A 23 7.42 -12.39 -1.04
C PRO A 23 7.18 -12.44 -2.56
N ASP A 24 6.19 -13.22 -3.01
CA ASP A 24 5.85 -13.35 -4.43
C ASP A 24 5.27 -12.04 -5.00
N GLU A 25 4.38 -11.40 -4.24
CA GLU A 25 3.80 -10.11 -4.56
C GLU A 25 4.83 -8.98 -4.48
N PHE A 26 5.74 -9.03 -3.49
CA PHE A 26 6.84 -8.06 -3.38
C PHE A 26 7.76 -8.12 -4.60
N ASN A 27 8.12 -9.32 -5.06
CA ASN A 27 8.95 -9.49 -6.27
C ASN A 27 8.24 -9.04 -7.56
N SER A 28 6.90 -9.02 -7.55
CA SER A 28 6.08 -8.57 -8.67
C SER A 28 5.77 -7.06 -8.62
N ALA A 29 6.18 -6.37 -7.56
CA ALA A 29 5.97 -4.94 -7.40
C ALA A 29 6.85 -4.13 -8.36
N PRO A 30 6.39 -2.95 -8.83
CA PRO A 30 7.20 -2.08 -9.66
C PRO A 30 8.46 -1.63 -8.91
N ILE A 31 9.61 -1.71 -9.57
CA ILE A 31 10.89 -1.31 -9.01
C ILE A 31 10.91 0.21 -8.87
N SER A 32 10.99 0.70 -7.64
CA SER A 32 11.19 2.12 -7.34
C SER A 32 12.58 2.57 -7.81
N ASN A 33 12.69 3.61 -8.66
CA ASN A 33 13.98 4.08 -9.16
C ASN A 33 14.66 4.97 -8.10
N GLU A 34 15.58 4.39 -7.35
CA GLU A 34 16.32 5.11 -6.31
C GLU A 34 17.24 6.22 -6.86
N SER A 35 17.42 6.31 -8.18
CA SER A 35 18.24 7.31 -8.87
C SER A 35 17.56 8.66 -9.09
N ASN A 36 16.26 8.80 -8.78
CA ASN A 36 15.54 10.05 -8.96
C ASN A 36 16.02 11.14 -7.99
N THR A 37 16.65 12.18 -8.53
CA THR A 37 17.17 13.32 -7.74
C THR A 37 16.05 14.29 -7.32
N GLN A 38 14.88 14.24 -7.97
CA GLN A 38 13.76 15.14 -7.69
C GLN A 38 12.81 14.57 -6.62
N VAL A 39 12.54 15.35 -5.58
CA VAL A 39 11.67 14.95 -4.44
C VAL A 39 10.25 14.61 -4.91
N ILE A 40 9.69 15.36 -5.86
CA ILE A 40 8.34 15.13 -6.38
C ILE A 40 8.23 13.77 -7.06
N GLU A 41 9.26 13.38 -7.82
CA GLU A 41 9.28 12.08 -8.50
C GLU A 41 9.35 10.93 -7.48
N ARG A 42 10.18 11.05 -6.45
CA ARG A 42 10.22 10.05 -5.36
C ARG A 42 8.89 9.89 -4.63
N VAL A 43 8.14 10.99 -4.44
CA VAL A 43 6.80 10.94 -3.85
C VAL A 43 5.80 10.24 -4.78
N ARG A 44 5.86 10.52 -6.09
CA ARG A 44 5.01 9.85 -7.09
C ARG A 44 5.25 8.35 -7.13
N GLU A 45 6.51 7.94 -7.14
CA GLU A 45 6.90 6.53 -7.11
C GLU A 45 6.39 5.82 -5.85
N ASN A 46 6.55 6.45 -4.68
CA ASN A 46 6.02 5.92 -3.42
C ASN A 46 4.49 5.76 -3.47
N ILE A 47 3.77 6.69 -4.12
CA ILE A 47 2.32 6.62 -4.27
C ILE A 47 1.92 5.48 -5.22
N GLU A 48 2.62 5.31 -6.34
CA GLU A 48 2.36 4.22 -7.28
C GLU A 48 2.61 2.85 -6.67
N GLU A 49 3.68 2.71 -5.90
CA GLU A 49 3.98 1.50 -5.13
C GLU A 49 2.89 1.21 -4.08
N LEU A 50 2.43 2.24 -3.35
CA LEU A 50 1.35 2.06 -2.37
C LEU A 50 0.03 1.65 -3.04
N LYS A 51 -0.25 2.16 -4.25
CA LYS A 51 -1.40 1.72 -5.04
C LYS A 51 -1.28 0.26 -5.45
N TYR A 52 -0.08 -0.20 -5.82
CA TYR A 52 0.17 -1.61 -6.12
C TYR A 52 -0.12 -2.48 -4.90
N TYR A 53 0.46 -2.19 -3.74
CA TYR A 53 0.20 -2.97 -2.53
C TYR A 53 -1.27 -2.94 -2.11
N LYS A 54 -1.95 -1.80 -2.26
CA LYS A 54 -3.39 -1.72 -2.02
C LYS A 54 -4.19 -2.65 -2.94
N ALA A 55 -3.88 -2.66 -4.24
CA ALA A 55 -4.59 -3.49 -5.20
C ALA A 55 -4.31 -4.98 -5.02
N THR A 56 -3.08 -5.35 -4.69
CA THR A 56 -2.67 -6.75 -4.57
C THR A 56 -3.05 -7.35 -3.20
N LEU A 57 -2.88 -6.59 -2.12
CA LEU A 57 -3.02 -7.08 -0.75
C LEU A 57 -4.29 -6.60 -0.04
N CYS A 58 -4.76 -5.40 -0.37
CA CYS A 58 -5.90 -4.76 0.29
C CYS A 58 -7.19 -4.76 -0.55
N ASN A 59 -7.27 -5.57 -1.61
CA ASN A 59 -8.54 -5.95 -2.21
C ASN A 59 -9.31 -6.89 -1.25
N ALA A 60 -9.55 -6.40 -0.03
CA ALA A 60 -10.68 -6.83 0.75
C ALA A 60 -11.90 -6.49 -0.08
N VAL A 61 -12.58 -7.53 -0.55
CA VAL A 61 -13.94 -7.41 -1.04
C VAL A 61 -14.65 -6.55 0.00
N ASN A 62 -15.31 -5.49 -0.44
CA ASN A 62 -16.21 -4.70 0.40
C ASN A 62 -17.47 -5.52 0.74
N THR A 63 -17.30 -6.83 0.95
CA THR A 63 -18.24 -7.69 1.64
C THR A 63 -18.13 -7.27 3.09
N PHE A 64 -19.06 -6.42 3.51
CA PHE A 64 -19.59 -6.63 4.84
C PHE A 64 -20.03 -8.10 4.84
N LEU A 65 -19.25 -8.95 5.50
CA LEU A 65 -19.68 -10.29 5.79
C LEU A 65 -20.59 -10.16 7.00
N ASP A 66 -21.84 -10.59 6.88
CA ASP A 66 -22.68 -10.73 8.06
C ASP A 66 -22.01 -11.75 9.03
N PRO A 67 -22.38 -11.80 10.32
CA PRO A 67 -21.78 -12.73 11.28
C PRO A 67 -21.91 -14.23 10.91
N LEU A 68 -22.66 -14.61 9.88
CA LEU A 68 -22.74 -15.96 9.30
C LEU A 68 -21.87 -16.13 8.04
N GLY A 69 -21.15 -15.11 7.61
CA GLY A 69 -20.18 -15.16 6.51
C GLY A 69 -20.74 -14.93 5.11
N ASN A 70 -21.94 -14.35 4.94
CA ASN A 70 -22.49 -14.04 3.62
C ASN A 70 -22.17 -12.61 3.19
N THR A 71 -21.99 -12.43 1.89
CA THR A 71 -21.86 -11.12 1.24
C THR A 71 -23.17 -10.34 1.40
N VAL A 72 -23.17 -9.21 2.11
CA VAL A 72 -24.27 -8.23 2.02
C VAL A 72 -23.92 -7.14 1.00
N CYS A 73 -24.85 -6.87 0.10
CA CYS A 73 -24.79 -5.82 -0.92
C CYS A 73 -25.26 -4.47 -0.38
#